data_AF-A0A3D4A4M5-F1
#
_entry.id   AF-A0A3D4A4M5-F1
#
_cell.length_a   1.000
_cell.length_b   1.000
_cell.length_c   1.000
_cell.angle_alpha   90.00
_cell.angle_beta   90.00
_cell.angle_gamma   90.00
#
_symmetry.space_group_name_H-M   'P 1'
#
loop_
_entity.id
_entity.type
_entity.pdbx_description
1 polymer ?
#
loop_
_entity_poly.entity_id
_entity_poly.type
_entity_poly.pdbx_seq_one_letter_code
_entity_poly.pdbx_strand_id
1 'polypeptide(L)'
;MYLVLAASLQAEKLNPNVFPTDWEWTSVNDEMVTTEGKWIDDRFRFADAAHKYTTEDGACVRWRFVGTSVAVRLAGQNTSSYPGTGLPSHGKLSIYIDGELTNEVYSAQHGREVVAANNLSAGPHELKLVHSTIGDAAGLRIEGFITSSKPIGLFFISVTGELQEYMNDARFVVSQNGKIVRSTIGRNWLTGSAHLCLPSGNVYDVKI
;
A
#
# COMPACT_ATOMS: atom_id res chain seq x y z
N MET A 1 15.34 -38.04 -9.40
CA MET A 1 15.03 -37.77 -7.98
C MET A 1 13.64 -37.14 -7.94
N TYR A 2 12.64 -37.88 -7.47
CA TYR A 2 11.27 -37.38 -7.38
C TYR A 2 11.01 -36.91 -5.95
N LEU A 3 10.60 -35.65 -5.78
CA LEU A 3 10.12 -35.15 -4.50
C LEU A 3 8.70 -35.68 -4.32
N VAL A 4 8.51 -36.67 -3.46
CA VAL A 4 7.17 -37.16 -3.10
C VAL A 4 6.73 -36.40 -1.85
N LEU A 5 5.81 -35.45 -2.04
CA LEU A 5 5.12 -34.78 -0.92
C LEU A 5 4.16 -35.79 -0.28
N ALA A 6 4.59 -36.41 0.82
CA ALA A 6 3.83 -37.44 1.54
C ALA A 6 2.70 -36.90 2.44
N ALA A 7 2.34 -35.62 2.32
CA ALA A 7 1.23 -35.02 3.04
C ALA A 7 0.10 -34.67 2.06
N SER A 8 -1.15 -34.86 2.48
CA SER A 8 -2.30 -34.32 1.76
C SER A 8 -2.13 -32.81 1.59
N LEU A 9 -1.89 -32.37 0.38
CA LEU A 9 -1.70 -30.96 0.07
C LEU A 9 -3.09 -30.30 0.03
N GLN A 10 -3.47 -29.60 1.10
CA GLN A 10 -4.69 -28.82 1.11
C GLN A 10 -4.39 -27.44 0.52
N ALA A 11 -5.13 -27.04 -0.51
CA ALA A 11 -5.03 -25.69 -1.04
C ALA A 11 -5.41 -24.68 0.06
N GLU A 12 -4.59 -23.65 0.24
CA GLU A 12 -4.89 -22.59 1.19
C GLU A 12 -6.18 -21.89 0.79
N LYS A 13 -7.15 -21.83 1.71
CA LYS A 13 -8.35 -21.03 1.51
C LYS A 13 -7.97 -19.57 1.68
N LEU A 14 -7.97 -18.82 0.59
CA LEU A 14 -7.75 -17.38 0.62
C LEU A 14 -8.82 -16.71 1.50
N ASN A 15 -8.38 -15.93 2.49
CA ASN A 15 -9.28 -15.10 3.27
C ASN A 15 -9.82 -13.98 2.36
N PRO A 16 -11.14 -13.86 2.15
CA PRO A 16 -11.68 -12.77 1.31
C PRO A 16 -11.51 -11.39 1.96
N ASN A 17 -11.31 -11.34 3.28
CA ASN A 17 -11.08 -10.08 3.98
C ASN A 17 -9.62 -9.67 3.81
N VAL A 18 -9.40 -8.70 2.93
CA VAL A 18 -8.07 -8.12 2.67
C VAL A 18 -7.56 -7.36 3.89
N PHE A 19 -8.44 -6.80 4.73
CA PHE A 19 -8.12 -5.98 5.89
C PHE A 19 -8.72 -6.57 7.20
N PRO A 20 -8.14 -6.23 8.37
CA PRO A 20 -8.70 -6.55 9.68
C PRO A 20 -10.16 -6.08 9.83
N THR A 21 -10.93 -6.74 10.69
CA THR A 21 -12.39 -6.51 10.84
C THR A 21 -12.78 -5.08 11.21
N ASP A 22 -11.95 -4.36 11.97
CA ASP A 22 -12.22 -2.98 12.43
C ASP A 22 -11.61 -1.91 11.50
N TRP A 23 -11.20 -2.29 10.29
CA TRP A 23 -10.57 -1.40 9.32
C TRP A 23 -11.50 -1.15 8.16
N GLU A 24 -11.52 0.09 7.69
CA GLU A 24 -12.30 0.49 6.52
C GLU A 24 -11.36 0.79 5.36
N TRP A 25 -11.79 0.40 4.16
CA TRP A 25 -11.09 0.66 2.91
C TRP A 25 -11.87 1.66 2.07
N THR A 26 -11.19 2.71 1.61
CA THR A 26 -11.73 3.65 0.64
C THR A 26 -10.85 3.69 -0.60
N SER A 27 -11.44 3.35 -1.74
CA SER A 27 -10.75 3.43 -3.03
C SER A 27 -10.43 4.86 -3.40
N VAL A 28 -9.31 5.12 -4.07
CA VAL A 28 -9.03 6.46 -4.63
C VAL A 28 -10.07 6.89 -5.69
N ASN A 29 -10.82 5.94 -6.24
CA ASN A 29 -11.89 6.17 -7.21
C ASN A 29 -13.27 6.33 -6.56
N ASP A 30 -13.34 6.35 -5.23
CA ASP A 30 -14.58 6.63 -4.50
C ASP A 30 -15.05 8.07 -4.76
N GLU A 31 -16.38 8.29 -4.82
CA GLU A 31 -16.98 9.59 -5.12
C GLU A 31 -16.65 10.66 -4.06
N MET A 32 -16.33 10.25 -2.84
CA MET A 32 -15.92 11.15 -1.76
C MET A 32 -14.45 11.60 -1.88
N VAL A 33 -13.68 11.00 -2.79
CA VAL A 33 -12.28 11.34 -3.04
C VAL A 33 -12.23 12.33 -4.19
N THR A 34 -11.64 13.49 -3.93
CA THR A 34 -11.50 14.57 -4.91
C THR A 34 -10.05 14.73 -5.33
N THR A 35 -9.84 15.18 -6.57
CA THR A 35 -8.51 15.36 -7.14
C THR A 35 -8.38 16.72 -7.80
N GLU A 36 -7.23 17.37 -7.61
CA GLU A 36 -6.84 18.60 -8.33
C GLU A 36 -5.61 18.28 -9.20
N GLY A 37 -5.53 18.89 -10.38
CA GLY A 37 -4.53 18.55 -11.41
C GLY A 37 -4.96 17.35 -12.27
N LYS A 38 -4.06 16.90 -13.14
CA LYS A 38 -4.27 15.80 -14.08
C LYS A 38 -4.05 14.47 -13.39
N TRP A 39 -5.11 13.68 -13.29
CA TRP A 39 -5.10 12.31 -12.82
C TRP A 39 -5.66 11.37 -13.88
N ILE A 40 -5.07 10.19 -13.98
CA ILE A 40 -5.47 9.15 -14.93
C ILE A 40 -5.90 7.93 -14.13
N ASP A 41 -7.09 7.42 -14.45
CA ASP A 41 -7.60 6.17 -13.91
C ASP A 41 -6.92 5.01 -14.63
N ASP A 42 -6.38 4.07 -13.86
CA ASP A 42 -5.66 2.93 -14.39
C ASP A 42 -5.83 1.69 -13.50
N ARG A 43 -5.54 0.54 -14.08
CA ARG A 43 -5.50 -0.74 -13.38
C ARG A 43 -4.55 -1.67 -14.08
N PHE A 44 -3.56 -2.18 -13.34
CA PHE A 44 -2.73 -3.24 -13.88
C PHE A 44 -3.54 -4.52 -14.08
N ARG A 45 -3.25 -5.23 -15.17
CA ARG A 45 -3.98 -6.44 -15.61
C ARG A 45 -4.17 -7.50 -14.51
N PHE A 46 -3.23 -7.57 -13.56
CA PHE A 46 -3.23 -8.55 -12.47
C PHE A 46 -3.33 -7.91 -11.08
N ALA A 47 -3.60 -6.60 -10.98
CA ALA A 47 -3.73 -5.94 -9.69
C ALA A 47 -5.09 -6.21 -9.04
N ASP A 48 -5.03 -6.38 -7.72
CA ASP A 48 -6.19 -6.55 -6.83
C ASP A 48 -7.11 -5.32 -6.83
N ALA A 49 -6.57 -4.11 -7.10
CA ALA A 49 -7.29 -2.86 -7.07
C ALA A 49 -6.97 -1.97 -8.28
N ALA A 50 -7.92 -1.12 -8.65
CA ALA A 50 -7.67 0.03 -9.54
C ALA A 50 -6.93 1.13 -8.78
N HIS A 51 -6.31 2.05 -9.51
CA HIS A 51 -5.58 3.17 -8.94
C HIS A 51 -5.77 4.44 -9.78
N LYS A 52 -5.38 5.57 -9.22
CA LYS A 52 -5.16 6.81 -9.98
C LYS A 52 -3.67 7.09 -10.00
N TYR A 53 -3.19 7.64 -11.10
CA TYR A 53 -1.82 8.12 -11.19
C TYR A 53 -1.72 9.52 -11.79
N THR A 54 -0.64 10.20 -11.44
CA THR A 54 -0.27 11.51 -11.99
C THR A 54 1.23 11.60 -12.16
N THR A 55 1.68 12.43 -13.11
CA THR A 55 3.07 12.89 -13.24
C THR A 55 3.16 14.41 -13.16
N GLU A 56 2.03 15.10 -12.95
CA GLU A 56 1.98 16.56 -12.89
C GLU A 56 2.41 17.05 -11.51
N ASP A 57 3.42 17.91 -11.47
CA ASP A 57 3.88 18.53 -10.22
C ASP A 57 2.75 19.32 -9.54
N GLY A 58 2.59 19.15 -8.24
CA GLY A 58 1.55 19.83 -7.46
C GLY A 58 0.15 19.22 -7.56
N ALA A 59 -0.08 18.21 -8.43
CA ALA A 59 -1.35 17.48 -8.46
C ALA A 59 -1.65 16.85 -7.08
N CYS A 60 -2.91 16.92 -6.65
CA CYS A 60 -3.28 16.53 -5.30
C CYS A 60 -4.55 15.67 -5.23
N VAL A 61 -4.65 14.85 -4.19
CA VAL A 61 -5.85 14.11 -3.80
C VAL A 61 -6.30 14.63 -2.43
N ARG A 62 -7.61 14.78 -2.23
CA ARG A 62 -8.22 15.14 -0.95
C ARG A 62 -9.33 14.18 -0.61
N TRP A 63 -9.41 13.80 0.65
CA TRP A 63 -10.42 12.90 1.16
C TRP A 63 -10.72 13.20 2.63
N ARG A 64 -12.00 13.17 3.01
CA ARG A 64 -12.42 13.30 4.40
C ARG A 64 -12.82 11.95 4.96
N PHE A 65 -12.37 11.67 6.17
CA PHE A 65 -12.61 10.39 6.83
C PHE A 65 -12.95 10.58 8.30
N VAL A 66 -13.52 9.55 8.92
CA VAL A 66 -13.74 9.49 10.37
C VAL A 66 -12.91 8.36 10.93
N GLY A 67 -12.10 8.64 11.96
CA GLY A 67 -11.22 7.65 12.56
C GLY A 67 -10.11 8.30 13.36
N THR A 68 -9.27 7.49 13.99
CA THR A 68 -8.12 7.97 14.77
C THR A 68 -6.78 7.67 14.10
N SER A 69 -6.81 6.93 13.00
CA SER A 69 -5.64 6.44 12.28
C SER A 69 -5.95 6.29 10.80
N VAL A 70 -4.96 6.58 9.96
CA VAL A 70 -5.07 6.45 8.51
C VAL A 70 -3.75 5.98 7.91
N ALA A 71 -3.84 5.09 6.92
CA ALA A 71 -2.73 4.67 6.08
C ALA A 71 -3.10 4.86 4.60
N VAL A 72 -2.07 5.13 3.79
CA VAL A 72 -2.15 5.26 2.34
C VAL A 72 -1.61 3.99 1.71
N ARG A 73 -2.33 3.47 0.72
CA ARG A 73 -1.90 2.34 -0.10
C ARG A 73 -1.51 2.85 -1.49
N LEU A 74 -0.23 2.73 -1.79
CA LEU A 74 0.36 3.05 -3.09
C LEU A 74 0.09 1.93 -4.10
N ALA A 75 0.16 2.26 -5.39
CA ALA A 75 0.06 1.29 -6.48
C ALA A 75 1.39 1.15 -7.24
N GLY A 76 1.54 0.02 -7.93
CA GLY A 76 2.70 -0.25 -8.80
C GLY A 76 3.91 -0.83 -8.06
N GLN A 77 3.89 -0.87 -6.72
CA GLN A 77 4.90 -1.62 -5.95
C GLN A 77 4.76 -3.12 -6.20
N ASN A 78 3.52 -3.64 -6.26
CA ASN A 78 3.18 -5.06 -6.38
C ASN A 78 3.03 -5.57 -7.82
N THR A 79 3.68 -4.93 -8.79
CA THR A 79 3.60 -5.32 -10.19
C THR A 79 4.97 -5.56 -10.75
N SER A 80 5.14 -6.60 -11.57
CA SER A 80 6.42 -6.90 -12.20
C SER A 80 6.99 -5.72 -12.99
N SER A 81 8.32 -5.65 -13.05
CA SER A 81 9.03 -4.74 -13.95
C SER A 81 8.64 -5.06 -15.39
N TYR A 82 8.03 -4.11 -16.10
CA TYR A 82 7.89 -4.13 -17.55
C TYR A 82 8.42 -2.80 -18.11
N PRO A 83 9.03 -2.79 -19.31
CA PRO A 83 9.49 -1.56 -19.92
C PRO A 83 8.36 -0.51 -19.98
N GLY A 84 8.61 0.67 -19.41
CA GLY A 84 7.67 1.81 -19.40
C GLY A 84 6.72 1.91 -18.20
N THR A 85 6.64 0.90 -17.32
CA THR A 85 5.71 0.95 -16.16
C THR A 85 6.31 1.60 -14.90
N GLY A 86 7.63 1.75 -14.79
CA GLY A 86 8.29 2.34 -13.61
C GLY A 86 8.15 3.85 -13.49
N LEU A 87 8.17 4.58 -14.62
CA LEU A 87 8.25 6.05 -14.64
C LEU A 87 7.17 6.77 -13.81
N PRO A 88 5.90 6.34 -13.77
CA PRO A 88 4.87 7.00 -12.94
C PRO A 88 4.93 6.70 -11.44
N SER A 89 6.07 6.30 -10.88
CA SER A 89 6.22 6.02 -9.44
C SER A 89 7.52 6.54 -8.84
N HIS A 90 8.17 7.52 -9.48
CA HIS A 90 9.48 8.03 -9.05
C HIS A 90 9.38 9.40 -8.34
N GLY A 91 8.20 10.01 -8.31
CA GLY A 91 7.96 11.28 -7.63
C GLY A 91 7.90 11.15 -6.10
N LYS A 92 7.85 12.31 -5.46
CA LYS A 92 7.61 12.45 -4.01
C LYS A 92 6.12 12.61 -3.75
N LEU A 93 5.63 11.97 -2.69
CA LEU A 93 4.32 12.18 -2.11
C LEU A 93 4.48 12.88 -0.76
N SER A 94 3.89 14.07 -0.62
CA SER A 94 3.74 14.75 0.67
C SER A 94 2.35 14.47 1.22
N ILE A 95 2.26 14.05 2.49
CA ILE A 95 1.02 13.65 3.15
C ILE A 95 0.68 14.67 4.22
N TYR A 96 -0.50 15.25 4.14
CA TYR A 96 -1.01 16.20 5.11
C TYR A 96 -2.27 15.66 5.78
N ILE A 97 -2.38 15.87 7.09
CA ILE A 97 -3.57 15.61 7.88
C ILE A 97 -4.01 16.93 8.49
N ASP A 98 -5.26 17.33 8.24
CA ASP A 98 -5.83 18.60 8.73
C ASP A 98 -4.97 19.84 8.41
N GLY A 99 -4.25 19.79 7.29
CA GLY A 99 -3.37 20.87 6.82
C GLY A 99 -1.93 20.78 7.33
N GLU A 100 -1.61 19.89 8.27
CA GLU A 100 -0.24 19.68 8.77
C GLU A 100 0.46 18.58 7.99
N LEU A 101 1.71 18.82 7.56
CA LEU A 101 2.54 17.82 6.90
C LEU A 101 2.94 16.73 7.92
N THR A 102 2.45 15.50 7.73
CA THR A 102 2.75 14.39 8.64
C THR A 102 3.81 13.44 8.10
N ASN A 103 3.96 13.34 6.77
CA ASN A 103 4.90 12.40 6.17
C ASN A 103 5.33 12.83 4.75
N GLU A 104 6.52 12.39 4.34
CA GLU A 104 7.01 12.49 2.97
C GLU A 104 7.48 11.10 2.51
N VAL A 105 7.03 10.68 1.33
CA VAL A 105 7.22 9.34 0.79
C VAL A 105 7.82 9.43 -0.60
N TYR A 106 8.95 8.78 -0.81
CA TYR A 106 9.53 8.58 -2.14
C TYR A 106 8.98 7.28 -2.71
N SER A 107 8.02 7.36 -3.63
CA SER A 107 7.17 6.21 -4.03
C SER A 107 7.97 5.01 -4.54
N ALA A 108 9.08 5.26 -5.25
CA ALA A 108 9.99 4.24 -5.75
C ALA A 108 10.76 3.52 -4.62
N GLN A 109 10.94 4.17 -3.47
CA GLN A 109 11.77 3.68 -2.36
C GLN A 109 10.95 3.03 -1.24
N HIS A 110 9.65 3.32 -1.16
CA HIS A 110 8.77 2.81 -0.11
C HIS A 110 8.01 1.54 -0.51
N GLY A 111 7.66 0.72 0.48
CA GLY A 111 6.71 -0.36 0.29
C GLY A 111 5.29 0.15 0.00
N ARG A 112 4.39 -0.78 -0.30
CA ARG A 112 3.03 -0.49 -0.79
C ARG A 112 2.16 0.27 0.21
N GLU A 113 2.30 0.01 1.50
CA GLU A 113 1.47 0.61 2.55
C GLU A 113 2.30 1.56 3.42
N VAL A 114 1.77 2.76 3.68
CA VAL A 114 2.41 3.80 4.47
C VAL A 114 1.43 4.31 5.52
N VAL A 115 1.84 4.31 6.80
CA VAL A 115 1.07 4.95 7.86
C VAL A 115 1.16 6.47 7.68
N ALA A 116 0.02 7.11 7.47
CA ALA A 116 -0.08 8.56 7.27
C ALA A 116 -0.24 9.29 8.61
N ALA A 117 -1.04 8.75 9.53
CA ALA A 117 -1.15 9.21 10.91
C ALA A 117 -1.77 8.17 11.83
N ASN A 118 -1.50 8.34 13.13
CA ASN A 118 -2.09 7.59 14.25
C ASN A 118 -2.42 8.56 15.38
N ASN A 119 -3.26 8.10 16.32
CA ASN A 119 -3.61 8.83 17.54
C ASN A 119 -4.23 10.20 17.28
N LEU A 120 -4.93 10.36 16.16
CA LEU A 120 -5.76 11.53 15.90
C LEU A 120 -6.90 11.56 16.92
N SER A 121 -7.40 12.76 17.22
CA SER A 121 -8.61 12.92 18.04
C SER A 121 -9.78 12.14 17.41
N ALA A 122 -10.72 11.63 18.20
CA ALA A 122 -11.90 11.01 17.62
C ALA A 122 -12.73 12.07 16.86
N GLY A 123 -12.97 11.86 15.56
CA GLY A 123 -13.77 12.78 14.77
C GLY A 123 -13.48 12.73 13.27
N PRO A 124 -14.04 13.70 12.51
CA PRO A 124 -13.72 13.89 11.11
C PRO A 124 -12.34 14.53 10.92
N HIS A 125 -11.60 14.06 9.93
CA HIS A 125 -10.29 14.54 9.51
C HIS A 125 -10.23 14.71 7.99
N GLU A 126 -9.31 15.55 7.51
CA GLU A 126 -8.97 15.68 6.09
C GLU A 126 -7.58 15.12 5.81
N LEU A 127 -7.50 14.15 4.89
CA LEU A 127 -6.27 13.71 4.25
C LEU A 127 -6.06 14.52 2.97
N LYS A 128 -4.88 15.12 2.81
CA LYS A 128 -4.42 15.69 1.53
C LYS A 128 -3.09 15.07 1.12
N LEU A 129 -3.04 14.55 -0.10
CA LEU A 129 -1.84 14.01 -0.73
C LEU A 129 -1.39 14.97 -1.83
N VAL A 130 -0.11 15.31 -1.87
CA VAL A 130 0.46 16.21 -2.90
C VAL A 130 1.64 15.52 -3.58
N HIS A 131 1.56 15.38 -4.91
CA HIS A 131 2.67 14.92 -5.72
C HIS A 131 3.68 16.07 -5.94
N SER A 132 4.97 15.74 -5.89
CA SER A 132 6.04 16.64 -6.32
C SER A 132 7.08 15.91 -7.18
N THR A 133 7.56 16.58 -8.22
CA THR A 133 8.71 16.13 -8.99
C THR A 133 10.02 16.43 -8.27
N ILE A 134 11.02 15.57 -8.43
CA ILE A 134 12.35 15.71 -7.81
C ILE A 134 13.41 15.50 -8.91
N GLY A 135 13.91 16.59 -9.49
CA GLY A 135 14.72 16.52 -10.71
C GLY A 135 13.90 15.92 -11.86
N ASP A 136 14.44 14.90 -12.52
CA ASP A 136 13.74 14.17 -13.59
C ASP A 136 12.79 13.08 -13.06
N ALA A 137 12.75 12.88 -11.73
CA ALA A 137 11.89 11.89 -11.09
C ALA A 137 10.48 12.45 -10.90
N ALA A 138 9.50 11.84 -11.56
CA ALA A 138 8.09 12.20 -11.47
C ALA A 138 7.24 10.94 -11.23
N GLY A 139 5.97 11.13 -10.88
CA GLY A 139 5.01 10.04 -10.86
C GLY A 139 4.62 9.58 -9.47
N LEU A 140 3.31 9.49 -9.26
CA LEU A 140 2.69 8.90 -8.07
C LEU A 140 1.51 8.04 -8.48
N ARG A 141 1.32 6.90 -7.80
CA ARG A 141 0.16 6.02 -7.95
C ARG A 141 -0.47 5.74 -6.58
N ILE A 142 -1.77 5.96 -6.46
CA ILE A 142 -2.53 5.74 -5.23
C ILE A 142 -3.64 4.72 -5.50
N GLU A 143 -3.73 3.65 -4.72
CA GLU A 143 -4.86 2.70 -4.76
C GLU A 143 -6.02 3.18 -3.87
N GLY A 144 -5.68 3.72 -2.70
CA GLY A 144 -6.69 4.16 -1.74
C GLY A 144 -6.16 4.27 -0.32
N PHE A 145 -7.09 4.22 0.62
CA PHE A 145 -6.89 4.60 2.01
C PHE A 145 -7.44 3.53 2.94
N ILE A 146 -6.79 3.39 4.09
CA ILE A 146 -7.17 2.46 5.16
C ILE A 146 -7.36 3.28 6.43
N THR A 147 -8.53 3.21 7.05
CA THR A 147 -8.81 3.88 8.33
C THR A 147 -9.06 2.90 9.44
N SER A 148 -8.79 3.33 10.67
CA SER A 148 -9.11 2.58 11.88
C SER A 148 -9.38 3.52 13.06
N SER A 149 -10.20 3.05 13.99
CA SER A 149 -10.42 3.65 15.32
C SER A 149 -9.36 3.24 16.35
N LYS A 150 -8.35 2.47 15.93
CA LYS A 150 -7.20 2.04 16.76
C LYS A 150 -5.89 2.37 16.02
N PRO A 151 -4.74 2.47 16.72
CA PRO A 151 -3.48 2.77 16.06
C PRO A 151 -3.05 1.66 15.09
N ILE A 152 -2.64 2.07 13.89
CA ILE A 152 -2.11 1.21 12.82
C ILE A 152 -0.60 1.05 13.02
N GLY A 153 -0.13 -0.18 13.14
CA GLY A 153 1.29 -0.53 13.10
C GLY A 153 1.76 -0.82 11.67
N LEU A 154 3.07 -0.74 11.47
CA LEU A 154 3.74 -1.10 10.21
C LEU A 154 4.68 -2.27 10.44
N PHE A 155 4.43 -3.39 9.76
CA PHE A 155 5.41 -4.45 9.58
C PHE A 155 6.17 -4.21 8.28
N PHE A 156 7.49 -4.31 8.32
CA PHE A 156 8.32 -4.16 7.12
C PHE A 156 9.48 -5.15 7.14
N ILE A 157 9.84 -5.62 5.95
CA ILE A 157 11.05 -6.40 5.70
C ILE A 157 11.63 -6.03 4.34
N SER A 158 12.90 -6.36 4.12
CA SER A 158 13.54 -6.29 2.81
C SER A 158 13.72 -7.69 2.25
N VAL A 159 13.20 -7.94 1.05
CA VAL A 159 13.35 -9.21 0.34
C VAL A 159 14.40 -9.02 -0.76
N THR A 160 15.52 -9.72 -0.66
CA THR A 160 16.62 -9.69 -1.63
C THR A 160 16.81 -11.05 -2.28
N GLY A 161 17.03 -11.07 -3.60
CA GLY A 161 17.47 -12.26 -4.34
C GLY A 161 18.70 -11.93 -5.19
N GLU A 162 19.61 -12.89 -5.38
CA GLU A 162 20.69 -12.75 -6.35
C GLU A 162 20.07 -12.64 -7.74
N LEU A 163 20.23 -11.48 -8.41
CA LEU A 163 19.55 -11.06 -9.64
C LEU A 163 18.07 -10.65 -9.45
N GLN A 164 17.85 -9.52 -8.77
CA GLN A 164 16.57 -8.84 -8.48
C GLN A 164 15.55 -8.74 -9.65
N GLU A 165 15.93 -9.13 -10.86
CA GLU A 165 15.16 -9.11 -12.11
C GLU A 165 14.01 -10.14 -12.16
N TYR A 166 14.06 -11.24 -11.37
CA TYR A 166 13.07 -12.33 -11.49
C TYR A 166 12.21 -12.61 -10.25
N MET A 167 12.58 -12.09 -9.08
CA MET A 167 11.77 -12.29 -7.88
C MET A 167 10.63 -11.27 -7.86
N ASN A 168 9.61 -11.45 -8.69
CA ASN A 168 8.62 -10.40 -8.95
C ASN A 168 7.67 -10.11 -7.77
N ASP A 169 7.29 -11.14 -7.00
CA ASP A 169 6.27 -11.01 -5.96
C ASP A 169 6.69 -11.69 -4.64
N ALA A 170 6.40 -11.04 -3.52
CA ALA A 170 6.40 -11.66 -2.19
C ALA A 170 5.01 -11.48 -1.57
N ARG A 171 4.41 -12.58 -1.11
CA ARG A 171 3.10 -12.58 -0.48
C ARG A 171 3.27 -12.68 1.02
N PHE A 172 2.75 -11.71 1.75
CA PHE A 172 2.58 -11.85 3.19
C PHE A 172 1.33 -12.65 3.49
N VAL A 173 1.46 -13.69 4.31
CA VAL A 173 0.34 -14.33 5.01
C VAL A 173 0.56 -14.12 6.50
N VAL A 174 -0.25 -13.25 7.09
CA VAL A 174 -0.18 -12.89 8.50
C VAL A 174 -1.33 -13.54 9.25
N SER A 175 -1.01 -14.26 10.31
CA SER A 175 -1.99 -14.90 11.19
C SER A 175 -1.84 -14.48 12.65
N GLN A 176 -2.94 -14.55 13.39
CA GLN A 176 -3.01 -14.36 14.83
C GLN A 176 -3.84 -15.50 15.43
N ASN A 177 -3.30 -16.19 16.43
CA ASN A 177 -3.97 -17.33 17.07
C ASN A 177 -4.48 -18.37 16.05
N GLY A 178 -3.66 -18.69 15.04
CA GLY A 178 -3.98 -19.65 13.97
C GLY A 178 -4.97 -19.16 12.91
N LYS A 179 -5.46 -17.91 12.98
CA LYS A 179 -6.38 -17.33 11.99
C LYS A 179 -5.67 -16.32 11.11
N ILE A 180 -5.85 -16.42 9.79
CA ILE A 180 -5.29 -15.44 8.84
C ILE A 180 -5.99 -14.09 9.03
N VAL A 181 -5.21 -13.07 9.38
CA VAL A 181 -5.66 -11.69 9.55
C VAL A 181 -5.48 -10.89 8.27
N ARG A 182 -4.38 -11.11 7.54
CA ARG A 182 -4.10 -10.49 6.24
C ARG A 182 -3.38 -11.45 5.30
N SER A 183 -3.72 -11.43 4.01
CA SER A 183 -2.96 -12.12 2.95
C SER A 183 -2.87 -11.21 1.73
N THR A 184 -1.68 -10.71 1.38
CA THR A 184 -1.52 -9.76 0.27
C THR A 184 -0.12 -9.75 -0.32
N ILE A 185 -0.01 -9.35 -1.59
CA ILE A 185 1.28 -9.08 -2.24
C ILE A 185 1.78 -7.72 -1.75
N GLY A 186 2.95 -7.72 -1.09
CA GLY A 186 3.44 -6.54 -0.37
C GLY A 186 4.77 -5.97 -0.86
N ARG A 187 5.50 -6.68 -1.74
CA ARG A 187 6.82 -6.26 -2.23
C ARG A 187 6.72 -5.04 -3.14
N ASN A 188 7.63 -4.09 -2.98
CA ASN A 188 8.03 -3.12 -4.00
C ASN A 188 9.09 -3.76 -4.88
N TRP A 189 8.79 -3.89 -6.18
CA TRP A 189 9.70 -4.54 -7.11
C TRP A 189 11.02 -3.83 -7.37
N LEU A 190 11.08 -2.51 -7.17
CA LEU A 190 12.26 -1.67 -7.38
C LEU A 190 13.31 -1.85 -6.29
N THR A 191 12.88 -2.05 -5.04
CA THR A 191 13.78 -2.07 -3.88
C THR A 191 13.78 -3.38 -3.11
N GLY A 192 12.79 -4.25 -3.37
CA GLY A 192 12.51 -5.41 -2.52
C GLY A 192 11.90 -5.03 -1.16
N SER A 193 11.64 -3.74 -0.90
CA SER A 193 11.00 -3.30 0.34
C SER A 193 9.55 -3.75 0.37
N ALA A 194 9.16 -4.46 1.42
CA ALA A 194 7.84 -5.04 1.53
C ALA A 194 7.20 -4.60 2.85
N HIS A 195 6.13 -3.82 2.74
CA HIS A 195 5.45 -3.16 3.85
C HIS A 195 4.02 -3.67 3.98
N LEU A 196 3.56 -3.84 5.22
CA LEU A 196 2.20 -4.24 5.54
C LEU A 196 1.72 -3.55 6.81
N CYS A 197 0.62 -2.82 6.72
CA CYS A 197 -0.08 -2.27 7.86
C CYS A 197 -0.83 -3.40 8.60
N LEU A 198 -0.67 -3.41 9.93
CA LEU A 198 -1.33 -4.34 10.86
C LEU A 198 -1.87 -3.58 12.09
N PRO A 199 -2.87 -4.10 12.82
CA PRO A 199 -3.25 -3.53 14.10
C PRO A 199 -2.06 -3.50 15.07
N SER A 200 -1.77 -2.33 15.65
CA SER A 200 -0.64 -2.18 16.56
C SER A 200 -0.80 -2.97 17.87
N GLY A 201 0.31 -3.23 18.57
CA GLY A 201 0.32 -3.82 19.92
C GLY A 201 0.02 -5.31 19.99
N ASN A 202 -0.10 -5.99 18.85
CA ASN A 202 -0.39 -7.43 18.78
C ASN A 202 0.84 -8.22 18.33
N VAL A 203 0.86 -9.51 18.69
CA VAL A 203 1.82 -10.50 18.18
C VAL A 203 1.20 -11.24 17.02
N TYR A 204 1.99 -11.44 15.96
CA TYR A 204 1.57 -12.09 14.73
C TYR A 204 2.59 -13.14 14.28
N ASP A 205 2.09 -14.19 13.63
CA ASP A 205 2.89 -15.10 12.83
C ASP A 205 2.90 -14.61 11.38
N VAL A 206 4.07 -14.49 10.77
CA VAL A 206 4.23 -14.01 9.39
C VAL A 206 4.89 -15.10 8.55
N LYS A 207 4.25 -15.44 7.42
CA LYS A 207 4.80 -16.27 6.35
C LYS A 207 4.97 -15.40 5.10
N ILE A 208 6.06 -15.62 4.38
CA ILE A 208 6.47 -14.85 3.18
C ILE A 208 6.78 -15.85 2.07
#